data_AF-A0A1Y4WKU1-F1
#
_entry.id   AF-A0A1Y4WKU1-F1
#
_cell.length_a   1.000
_cell.length_b   1.000
_cell.length_c   1.000
_cell.angle_alpha   90.00
_cell.angle_beta   90.00
_cell.angle_gamma   90.00
#
_symmetry.space_group_name_H-M   'P 1'
#
loop_
_entity.id
_entity.type
_entity.pdbx_description
1 polymer ?
#
loop_
_entity_poly.entity_id
_entity_poly.type
_entity_poly.pdbx_seq_one_letter_code
_entity_poly.pdbx_strand_id
1 'polypeptide(L)'
;MRLESLKKGFWGYKRDAVFQYITEQEELFSQKMAEKDAQLDRAGQQAQTRIQELEQENRSLREELTRLRAQQDQISQAILDARSSAEALKAESRAREEAARETIRQALDRELLELARYREKVAALRETIQATLTGLEQHAEELEQQAEELYEAAPTGNLTLFQ
;
A
#
# COMPACT_ATOMS: atom_id res chain seq x y z
N MET A 1 -18.03 70.84 -48.68
CA MET A 1 -18.25 71.17 -50.12
C MET A 1 -17.20 70.54 -51.05
N ARG A 2 -17.33 70.62 -52.38
CA ARG A 2 -16.23 70.32 -53.34
C ARG A 2 -15.64 71.65 -53.84
N LEU A 3 -14.33 71.72 -54.14
CA LEU A 3 -13.69 72.94 -54.67
C LEU A 3 -14.39 73.51 -55.92
N GLU A 4 -15.05 72.64 -56.68
CA GLU A 4 -15.83 72.96 -57.88
C GLU A 4 -17.09 73.78 -57.60
N SER A 5 -17.62 73.77 -56.37
CA SER A 5 -18.86 74.47 -55.99
C SER A 5 -18.64 75.89 -55.45
N LEU A 6 -17.40 76.40 -55.47
CA LEU A 6 -17.07 77.73 -54.96
C LEU A 6 -17.51 78.83 -55.95
N LYS A 7 -18.19 79.87 -55.45
CA LYS A 7 -18.65 81.01 -56.27
C LYS A 7 -17.45 81.69 -56.95
N LYS A 8 -17.43 81.68 -58.28
CA LYS A 8 -16.45 82.40 -59.11
C LYS A 8 -16.90 83.87 -59.30
N GLY A 9 -15.99 84.80 -59.09
CA GLY A 9 -16.11 86.23 -59.43
C GLY A 9 -15.29 86.58 -60.68
N PHE A 10 -15.25 87.88 -61.03
CA PHE A 10 -14.63 88.39 -62.26
C PHE A 10 -13.11 88.10 -62.38
N TRP A 11 -12.42 87.80 -61.27
CA TRP A 11 -10.99 87.44 -61.22
C TRP A 11 -10.69 86.19 -60.37
N GLY A 12 -11.54 85.15 -60.46
CA GLY A 12 -11.32 83.86 -59.77
C GLY A 12 -12.30 83.59 -58.62
N TYR A 13 -11.94 82.73 -57.66
CA TYR A 13 -12.83 82.36 -56.55
C TYR A 13 -13.07 83.54 -55.60
N LYS A 14 -14.32 83.72 -55.13
CA LYS A 14 -14.63 84.73 -54.12
C LYS A 14 -13.94 84.38 -52.81
N ARG A 15 -13.20 85.35 -52.25
CA ARG A 15 -12.47 85.25 -50.98
C ARG A 15 -13.31 84.59 -49.88
N ASP A 16 -14.53 85.07 -49.67
CA ASP A 16 -15.42 84.56 -48.61
C ASP A 16 -15.82 83.08 -48.81
N ALA A 17 -15.99 82.66 -50.07
CA ALA A 17 -16.31 81.28 -50.39
C ALA A 17 -15.13 80.34 -50.09
N VAL A 18 -13.90 80.79 -50.39
CA VAL A 18 -12.67 80.04 -50.07
C VAL A 18 -12.47 79.92 -48.56
N PHE A 19 -12.69 80.99 -47.79
CA PHE A 19 -12.63 80.94 -46.33
C PHE A 19 -13.66 79.97 -45.75
N GLN A 20 -14.92 80.04 -46.21
CA GLN A 20 -15.96 79.08 -45.79
C GLN A 20 -15.57 77.64 -46.08
N TYR A 21 -15.01 77.37 -47.26
CA TYR A 21 -14.54 76.03 -47.62
C TYR A 21 -13.40 75.52 -46.73
N ILE A 22 -12.40 76.38 -46.45
CA ILE A 22 -11.29 76.02 -45.56
C ILE A 22 -11.82 75.73 -44.15
N THR A 23 -12.69 76.60 -43.62
CA THR A 23 -13.30 76.39 -42.30
C THR A 23 -14.11 75.09 -42.24
N GLU A 24 -14.91 74.77 -43.28
CA GLU A 24 -15.62 73.49 -43.36
C GLU A 24 -14.66 72.29 -43.39
N GLN A 25 -13.53 72.38 -44.11
CA GLN A 25 -12.55 71.29 -44.16
C GLN A 25 -11.79 71.12 -42.83
N GLU A 26 -11.42 72.23 -42.19
CA GLU A 26 -10.78 72.23 -40.86
C GLU A 26 -11.72 71.65 -39.81
N GLU A 27 -13.01 71.98 -39.86
CA GLU A 27 -14.02 71.43 -38.96
C GLU A 27 -14.22 69.92 -39.18
N LEU A 28 -14.34 69.47 -40.42
CA LEU A 28 -14.44 68.04 -40.75
C LEU A 28 -13.18 67.26 -40.35
N PHE A 29 -12.00 67.84 -40.51
CA PHE A 29 -10.74 67.22 -40.08
C PHE A 29 -10.66 67.14 -38.56
N SER A 30 -11.05 68.20 -37.86
CA SER A 30 -11.11 68.23 -36.39
C SER A 30 -12.10 67.19 -35.85
N GLN A 31 -13.27 67.05 -36.48
CA GLN A 31 -14.25 66.01 -36.14
C GLN A 31 -13.68 64.60 -36.35
N LYS A 32 -13.04 64.32 -37.49
CA LYS A 32 -12.41 63.02 -37.75
C LYS A 32 -11.28 62.70 -36.79
N MET A 33 -10.49 63.70 -36.38
CA MET A 33 -9.44 63.51 -35.38
C MET A 33 -10.04 63.18 -34.02
N ALA A 34 -11.04 63.94 -33.58
CA ALA A 34 -11.75 63.64 -32.34
C ALA A 34 -12.41 62.24 -32.35
N GLU A 35 -12.97 61.82 -33.49
CA GLU A 35 -13.52 60.47 -33.66
C GLU A 35 -12.44 59.39 -33.56
N LYS A 36 -11.27 59.60 -34.19
CA LYS A 36 -10.15 58.66 -34.12
C LYS A 36 -9.55 58.58 -32.72
N ASP A 37 -9.38 59.71 -32.04
CA ASP A 37 -8.90 59.75 -30.67
C ASP A 37 -9.88 58.99 -29.75
N ALA A 38 -11.19 59.23 -29.89
CA ALA A 38 -12.20 58.50 -29.14
C ALA A 38 -12.20 56.98 -29.45
N GLN A 39 -11.90 56.57 -30.67
CA GLN A 39 -11.76 55.15 -31.03
C GLN A 39 -10.51 54.53 -30.41
N LEU A 40 -9.37 55.23 -30.45
CA LEU A 40 -8.13 54.78 -29.83
C LEU A 40 -8.27 54.67 -28.31
N ASP A 41 -8.93 55.63 -27.69
CA ASP A 41 -9.20 55.60 -26.24
C ASP A 41 -10.06 54.40 -25.86
N ARG A 42 -11.13 54.12 -26.62
CA ARG A 42 -11.98 52.94 -26.38
C ARG A 42 -11.21 51.64 -26.58
N ALA A 43 -10.40 51.54 -27.63
CA ALA A 43 -9.57 50.36 -27.87
C ALA A 43 -8.53 50.17 -26.75
N GLY A 44 -7.91 51.26 -26.28
CA GLY A 44 -6.99 51.26 -25.16
C GLY A 44 -7.65 50.80 -23.86
N GLN A 45 -8.85 51.30 -23.56
CA GLN A 45 -9.63 50.87 -22.39
C GLN A 45 -9.99 49.38 -22.47
N GLN A 46 -10.47 48.91 -23.62
CA GLN A 46 -10.80 47.49 -23.82
C GLN A 46 -9.58 46.58 -23.67
N ALA A 47 -8.45 46.97 -24.25
CA ALA A 47 -7.20 46.23 -24.09
C ALA A 47 -6.74 46.20 -22.63
N GLN A 48 -6.84 47.33 -21.92
CA GLN A 48 -6.46 47.42 -20.51
C GLN A 48 -7.33 46.53 -19.63
N THR A 49 -8.65 46.54 -19.83
CA THR A 49 -9.57 45.65 -19.11
C THR A 49 -9.22 44.19 -19.37
N ARG A 50 -8.96 43.82 -20.64
CA ARG A 50 -8.62 42.44 -20.98
C ARG A 50 -7.30 42.00 -20.36
N ILE A 51 -6.31 42.88 -20.32
CA ILE A 51 -5.03 42.62 -19.64
C ILE A 51 -5.26 42.36 -18.15
N GLN A 52 -6.08 43.18 -17.49
CA GLN A 52 -6.39 43.00 -16.06
C GLN A 52 -7.10 41.67 -15.78
N GLU A 53 -8.09 41.30 -16.60
CA GLU A 53 -8.77 40.00 -16.49
C GLU A 53 -7.78 38.84 -16.63
N LEU A 54 -6.95 38.87 -17.68
CA LEU A 54 -5.97 37.82 -17.94
C LEU A 54 -4.90 37.74 -16.84
N GLU A 55 -4.47 38.88 -16.29
CA GLU A 55 -3.56 38.91 -15.15
C GLU A 55 -4.19 38.29 -13.90
N GLN A 56 -5.47 38.56 -13.65
CA GLN A 56 -6.19 37.97 -12.52
C GLN A 56 -6.35 36.46 -12.69
N GLU A 57 -6.73 36.00 -13.89
CA GLU A 57 -6.78 34.57 -14.22
C GLU A 57 -5.40 33.91 -14.10
N ASN A 58 -4.33 34.58 -14.52
CA ASN A 58 -2.98 34.01 -14.39
C ASN A 58 -2.57 33.88 -12.92
N ARG A 59 -2.96 34.83 -12.07
CA ARG A 59 -2.71 34.76 -10.63
C ARG A 59 -3.47 33.61 -9.99
N SER A 60 -4.77 33.47 -10.27
CA SER A 60 -5.56 32.37 -9.71
C SER A 60 -5.04 31.00 -10.17
N LEU A 61 -4.71 30.84 -11.45
CA LEU A 61 -4.15 29.59 -11.97
C LEU A 61 -2.79 29.26 -11.35
N ARG A 62 -1.95 30.26 -11.07
CA ARG A 62 -0.68 30.04 -10.37
C ARG A 62 -0.91 29.57 -8.94
N GLU A 63 -1.84 30.18 -8.22
CA GLU A 63 -2.21 29.76 -6.87
C GLU A 63 -2.74 28.32 -6.86
N GLU A 64 -3.64 27.97 -7.79
CA GLU A 64 -4.14 26.61 -7.95
C GLU A 64 -3.02 25.60 -8.24
N LEU A 65 -2.10 25.93 -9.15
CA LEU A 65 -0.95 25.09 -9.45
C LEU A 65 -0.05 24.89 -8.22
N THR A 66 0.20 25.94 -7.43
CA THR A 66 1.00 25.79 -6.20
C THR A 66 0.30 24.90 -5.18
N ARG A 67 -1.03 25.03 -5.04
CA ARG A 67 -1.83 24.19 -4.15
C ARG A 67 -1.81 22.73 -4.60
N LEU A 68 -1.98 22.47 -5.90
CA LEU A 68 -1.95 21.12 -6.47
C LEU A 68 -0.58 20.46 -6.30
N ARG A 69 0.51 21.21 -6.49
CA ARG A 69 1.87 20.72 -6.23
C ARG A 69 2.06 20.35 -4.76
N ALA A 70 1.64 21.21 -3.84
CA ALA A 70 1.71 20.91 -2.41
C ALA A 70 0.89 19.65 -2.04
N GLN A 71 -0.29 19.46 -2.65
CA GLN A 71 -1.08 18.24 -2.49
C GLN A 71 -0.37 17.00 -3.06
N GLN A 72 0.26 17.12 -4.23
CA GLN A 72 1.03 16.03 -4.84
C GLN A 72 2.22 15.61 -3.95
N ASP A 73 2.92 16.57 -3.37
CA ASP A 73 4.04 16.30 -2.45
C ASP A 73 3.55 15.59 -1.18
N GLN A 74 2.43 16.05 -0.61
CA GLN A 74 1.80 15.40 0.55
C GLN A 74 1.37 13.96 0.25
N ILE A 75 0.75 13.71 -0.91
CA ILE A 75 0.35 12.37 -1.32
C ILE A 75 1.58 11.48 -1.52
N SER A 76 2.63 12.00 -2.15
CA SER A 76 3.87 11.27 -2.38
C SER A 76 4.53 10.87 -1.06
N GLN A 77 4.57 11.77 -0.09
CA GLN A 77 5.08 11.47 1.26
C GLN A 77 4.23 10.40 1.95
N ALA A 78 2.90 10.54 1.93
CA ALA A 78 2.01 9.55 2.53
C ALA A 78 2.15 8.15 1.90
N ILE A 79 2.39 8.06 0.59
CA ILE A 79 2.65 6.79 -0.09
C ILE A 79 3.97 6.17 0.38
N LEU A 80 5.03 6.97 0.52
CA LEU A 80 6.32 6.50 1.02
C LEU A 80 6.21 5.99 2.47
N ASP A 81 5.49 6.71 3.32
CA ASP A 81 5.27 6.34 4.72
C ASP A 81 4.41 5.08 4.86
N ALA A 82 3.36 4.96 4.03
CA ALA A 82 2.54 3.75 3.98
C ALA A 82 3.35 2.53 3.50
N ARG A 83 4.22 2.72 2.51
CA ARG A 83 5.08 1.65 2.00
C ARG A 83 6.09 1.19 3.05
N SER A 84 6.79 2.12 3.72
CA SER A 84 7.75 1.78 4.76
C SER A 84 7.08 1.06 5.93
N SER A 85 5.89 1.51 6.32
CA SER A 85 5.07 0.86 7.36
C SER A 85 4.64 -0.55 6.94
N ALA A 86 4.21 -0.74 5.69
CA ALA A 86 3.84 -2.05 5.18
C ALA A 86 5.04 -3.02 5.10
N GLU A 87 6.23 -2.52 4.73
CA GLU A 87 7.47 -3.30 4.74
C GLU A 87 7.86 -3.71 6.17
N ALA A 88 7.75 -2.79 7.14
CA ALA A 88 8.00 -3.08 8.55
C ALA A 88 7.04 -4.16 9.10
N LEU A 89 5.73 -4.04 8.83
CA LEU A 89 4.73 -5.03 9.25
C LEU A 89 4.98 -6.40 8.62
N LYS A 90 5.37 -6.45 7.34
CA LYS A 90 5.74 -7.71 6.68
C LYS A 90 6.97 -8.34 7.31
N ALA A 91 7.99 -7.55 7.62
CA ALA A 91 9.20 -8.03 8.28
C ALA A 91 8.89 -8.57 9.68
N GLU A 92 8.10 -7.84 10.46
CA GLU A 92 7.65 -8.27 11.79
C GLU A 92 6.81 -9.55 11.74
N SER A 93 5.87 -9.65 10.79
CA SER A 93 5.06 -10.85 10.62
C SER A 93 5.91 -12.07 10.25
N ARG A 94 6.89 -11.91 9.36
CA ARG A 94 7.82 -13.00 9.00
C ARG A 94 8.66 -13.43 10.20
N ALA A 95 9.21 -12.47 10.94
CA ALA A 95 10.01 -12.77 12.13
C ALA A 95 9.18 -13.52 13.19
N ARG A 96 7.92 -13.11 13.40
CA ARG A 96 6.99 -13.81 14.31
C ARG A 96 6.65 -15.22 13.82
N GLU A 97 6.41 -15.39 12.54
CA GLU A 97 6.13 -16.69 11.94
C GLU A 97 7.32 -17.63 12.07
N GLU A 98 8.54 -17.16 11.79
CA GLU A 98 9.77 -17.92 11.95
C GLU A 98 10.00 -18.31 13.41
N ALA A 99 9.83 -17.37 14.35
CA ALA A 99 9.95 -17.66 15.77
C ALA A 99 8.92 -18.70 16.23
N ALA A 100 7.66 -18.60 15.78
CA ALA A 100 6.62 -19.57 16.11
C ALA A 100 6.88 -20.95 15.48
N ARG A 101 7.42 -21.00 14.26
CA ARG A 101 7.83 -22.26 13.63
C ARG A 101 8.96 -22.93 14.39
N GLU A 102 9.93 -22.15 14.84
CA GLU A 102 11.06 -22.66 15.60
C GLU A 102 10.62 -23.20 16.97
N THR A 103 9.72 -22.51 17.67
CA THR A 103 9.17 -23.03 18.94
C THR A 103 8.39 -24.34 18.75
N ILE A 104 7.57 -24.42 17.71
CA ILE A 104 6.84 -25.66 17.36
C ILE A 104 7.83 -26.78 17.04
N ARG A 105 8.87 -26.50 16.25
CA ARG A 105 9.89 -27.48 15.89
C ARG A 105 10.61 -28.01 17.12
N GLN A 106 11.03 -27.12 18.02
CA GLN A 106 11.69 -27.52 19.26
C GLN A 106 10.77 -28.33 20.18
N ALA A 107 9.48 -27.98 20.25
CA ALA A 107 8.50 -28.77 21.00
C ALA A 107 8.34 -30.18 20.40
N LEU A 108 8.21 -30.28 19.08
CA LEU A 108 8.11 -31.54 18.38
C LEU A 108 9.35 -32.43 18.59
N ASP A 109 10.55 -31.85 18.49
CA ASP A 109 11.80 -32.59 18.71
C ASP A 109 11.88 -33.14 20.15
N ARG A 110 11.41 -32.39 21.14
CA ARG A 110 11.32 -32.85 22.53
C ARG A 110 10.32 -34.00 22.69
N GLU A 111 9.12 -33.87 22.12
CA GLU A 111 8.11 -34.92 22.18
C GLU A 111 8.58 -36.20 21.48
N LEU A 112 9.27 -36.09 20.34
CA LEU A 112 9.86 -37.25 19.64
C LEU A 112 10.92 -37.96 20.49
N LEU A 113 11.77 -37.21 21.19
CA LEU A 113 12.74 -37.78 22.13
C LEU A 113 12.06 -38.48 23.31
N GLU A 114 10.98 -37.91 23.85
CA GLU A 114 10.21 -38.55 24.91
C GLU A 114 9.53 -39.84 24.43
N LEU A 115 8.93 -39.83 23.23
CA LEU A 115 8.35 -41.03 22.62
C LEU A 115 9.38 -42.12 22.38
N ALA A 116 10.60 -41.76 21.95
CA ALA A 116 11.70 -42.71 21.81
C ALA A 116 12.05 -43.35 23.16
N ARG A 117 12.18 -42.54 24.23
CA ARG A 117 12.42 -43.05 25.59
C ARG A 117 11.29 -43.96 26.08
N TYR A 118 10.04 -43.62 25.82
CA TYR A 118 8.91 -44.48 26.18
C TYR A 118 8.94 -45.80 25.42
N ARG A 119 9.30 -45.79 24.13
CA ARG A 119 9.49 -47.02 23.35
C ARG A 119 10.57 -47.91 23.95
N GLU A 120 11.72 -47.35 24.33
CA GLU A 120 12.79 -48.10 24.99
C GLU A 120 12.32 -48.69 26.32
N LYS A 121 11.62 -47.91 27.16
CA LYS A 121 11.05 -48.41 28.43
C LYS A 121 10.07 -49.56 28.22
N VAL A 122 9.20 -49.46 27.21
CA VAL A 122 8.25 -50.52 26.87
C VAL A 122 8.97 -51.78 26.38
N ALA A 123 10.02 -51.63 25.57
CA ALA A 123 10.84 -52.76 25.13
C ALA A 123 11.52 -53.46 26.32
N ALA A 124 12.17 -52.70 27.20
CA ALA A 124 12.80 -53.22 28.40
C ALA A 124 11.80 -53.93 29.34
N LEU A 125 10.59 -53.38 29.51
CA LEU A 125 9.52 -54.00 30.28
C LEU A 125 9.10 -55.34 29.68
N ARG A 126 8.98 -55.41 28.34
CA ARG A 126 8.65 -56.67 27.65
C ARG A 126 9.72 -57.72 27.85
N GLU A 127 10.99 -57.36 27.74
CA GLU A 127 12.12 -58.26 28.00
C GLU A 127 12.13 -58.76 29.45
N THR A 128 11.87 -57.88 30.43
CA THR A 128 11.78 -58.30 31.83
C THR A 128 10.62 -59.25 32.07
N ILE A 129 9.44 -58.98 31.51
CA ILE A 129 8.29 -59.89 31.60
C ILE A 129 8.62 -61.25 30.99
N GLN A 130 9.22 -61.28 29.78
CA GLN A 130 9.63 -62.52 29.14
C GLN A 130 10.64 -63.30 30.00
N ALA A 131 11.69 -62.65 30.50
CA ALA A 131 12.67 -63.27 31.36
C ALA A 131 12.06 -63.84 32.65
N THR A 132 11.11 -63.12 33.27
CA THR A 132 10.42 -63.62 34.47
C THR A 132 9.53 -64.82 34.17
N LEU A 133 8.83 -64.83 33.03
CA LEU A 133 8.00 -65.97 32.63
C LEU A 133 8.85 -67.21 32.35
N THR A 134 9.94 -67.07 31.59
CA THR A 134 10.87 -68.19 31.34
C THR A 134 11.51 -68.71 32.62
N GLY A 135 11.86 -67.82 33.56
CA GLY A 135 12.38 -68.24 34.86
C GLY A 135 11.35 -68.97 35.73
N LEU A 136 10.08 -68.56 35.67
CA LEU A 136 8.99 -69.27 36.35
C LEU A 136 8.70 -70.64 35.73
N GLU A 137 8.74 -70.74 34.40
CA GLU A 137 8.61 -72.02 33.68
C GLU A 137 9.73 -72.99 34.09
N GLN A 138 10.99 -72.54 34.09
CA GLN A 138 12.13 -73.34 34.54
C GLN A 138 11.97 -73.79 36.00
N HIS A 139 11.55 -72.89 36.89
CA HIS A 139 11.35 -73.24 38.30
C HIS A 139 10.18 -74.21 38.50
N ALA A 140 9.12 -74.09 37.70
CA ALA A 140 8.01 -75.05 37.72
C ALA A 140 8.46 -76.44 37.24
N GLU A 141 9.26 -76.52 36.17
CA GLU A 141 9.85 -77.77 35.68
C GLU A 141 10.76 -78.42 36.74
N GLU A 142 11.60 -77.63 37.43
CA GLU A 142 12.44 -78.12 38.53
C GLU A 142 11.59 -78.68 39.69
N LEU A 143 10.50 -77.99 40.06
CA LEU A 143 9.59 -78.45 41.12
C LEU A 143 8.82 -79.71 40.71
N GLU A 144 8.39 -79.83 39.45
CA GLU A 144 7.79 -81.05 38.91
C GLU A 144 8.77 -82.23 38.98
N GLN A 145 10.02 -82.03 38.54
CA GLN A 145 11.06 -83.06 38.65
C GLN A 145 11.31 -83.46 40.11
N GLN A 146 11.42 -82.51 41.03
CA GLN A 146 11.57 -82.80 42.45
C GLN A 146 10.36 -83.54 43.04
N ALA A 147 9.14 -83.21 42.59
CA ALA A 147 7.93 -83.91 43.02
C ALA A 147 7.87 -85.35 42.46
N GLU A 148 8.28 -85.56 41.21
CA GLU A 148 8.43 -86.90 40.62
C GLU A 148 9.48 -87.73 41.34
N GLU A 149 10.65 -87.15 41.66
CA GLU A 149 11.70 -87.82 42.44
C GLU A 149 11.20 -88.21 43.84
N LEU A 150 10.44 -87.34 44.51
CA LEU A 150 9.82 -87.65 45.81
C LEU A 150 8.72 -88.71 45.69
N TYR A 151 7.99 -88.75 44.57
CA TYR A 151 6.97 -89.76 44.30
C TYR A 151 7.59 -91.14 44.02
N GLU A 152 8.67 -91.19 43.25
CA GLU A 152 9.49 -92.39 43.01
C GLU A 152 10.20 -92.86 44.29
N ALA A 153 10.65 -91.93 45.14
CA ALA A 153 11.22 -92.22 46.45
C ALA A 153 10.17 -92.55 47.53
N ALA A 154 8.88 -92.37 47.23
CA ALA A 154 7.81 -92.74 48.16
C ALA A 154 7.66 -94.27 48.20
N PRO A 155 7.66 -94.89 49.39
CA PRO A 155 7.54 -96.34 49.49
C PRO A 155 6.17 -96.80 48.99
N THR A 156 6.17 -97.67 47.97
CA THR A 156 4.97 -98.28 47.36
C THR A 156 4.19 -99.25 48.26
N GLY A 157 4.45 -99.27 49.58
CA GLY A 157 3.80 -100.19 50.50
C GLY A 157 3.52 -99.55 51.85
N ASN A 158 2.25 -99.22 52.10
CA ASN A 158 1.49 -99.66 53.29
C ASN A 158 0.25 -98.77 53.51
N LEU A 159 -0.78 -98.95 52.68
CA LEU A 159 -2.17 -98.59 53.04
C LEU A 159 -2.99 -99.85 53.37
N THR A 160 -2.38 -100.81 54.05
CA THR A 160 -3.08 -101.96 54.67
C THR A 160 -2.84 -101.94 56.18
N LEU A 161 -3.19 -100.86 56.86
CA LEU A 161 -3.25 -100.81 58.33
C LEU A 161 -4.42 -99.97 58.81
N PHE A 162 -5.64 -100.31 58.38
CA PHE A 162 -6.86 -100.06 59.15
C PHE A 162 -7.84 -101.22 58.90
N GLN A 163 -7.72 -102.26 59.73
CA GLN A 163 -8.83 -103.13 60.15
C GLN A 163 -9.06 -102.88 61.64
#